data_AF-A0A7Y5JX21-F1
#
_entry.id   AF-A0A7Y5JX21-F1
#
_cell.length_a   1.000
_cell.length_b   1.000
_cell.length_c   1.000
_cell.angle_alpha   90.00
_cell.angle_beta   90.00
_cell.angle_gamma   90.00
#
_symmetry.space_group_name_H-M   'P 1'
#
loop_
_entity.id
_entity.type
_entity.pdbx_description
1 polymer ?
#
loop_
_entity_poly.entity_id
_entity_poly.type
_entity_poly.pdbx_seq_one_letter_code
_entity_poly.pdbx_strand_id
1 'polypeptide(L)'
;MTAIISTADLPYAIQGADLIDVMVAGANAKASRVAPCLTWDGSDVLQPAPTADQRAEAKLVLIGAVKRWVESGSGAVQSQTAGPFGMTIDTRPKSGGYNLWPSEIQQLQAICKSASATPRGAFSIDTTPIVLP
;
A
#
# COMPACT_ATOMS: atom_id res chain seq x y z
N MET A 1 1.51 10.54 13.59
CA MET A 1 0.87 9.64 12.62
C MET A 1 1.25 8.22 13.01
N THR A 2 0.28 7.34 13.27
CA THR A 2 0.56 5.97 13.72
C THR A 2 1.10 5.14 12.57
N ALA A 3 2.28 4.52 12.75
CA ALA A 3 2.87 3.65 11.73
C ALA A 3 2.03 2.37 11.57
N ILE A 4 1.87 1.92 10.32
CA ILE A 4 1.13 0.68 9.99
C ILE A 4 2.09 -0.52 10.06
N ILE A 5 3.32 -0.33 9.59
CA ILE A 5 4.41 -1.31 9.68
C ILE A 5 5.68 -0.70 10.25
N SER A 6 6.50 -1.54 10.85
CA SER A 6 7.86 -1.27 11.35
C SER A 6 8.86 -2.26 10.76
N THR A 7 10.15 -2.01 10.93
CA THR A 7 11.21 -2.95 10.49
C THR A 7 11.11 -4.32 11.17
N ALA A 8 10.66 -4.36 12.44
CA ALA A 8 10.46 -5.60 13.18
C ALA A 8 9.38 -6.51 12.58
N ASP A 9 8.50 -5.94 11.74
CA ASP A 9 7.42 -6.68 11.09
C ASP A 9 7.86 -7.39 9.81
N LEU A 10 9.06 -7.07 9.32
CA LEU A 10 9.61 -7.64 8.09
C LEU A 10 10.30 -8.98 8.38
N PRO A 11 10.38 -9.91 7.41
CA PRO A 11 11.20 -11.11 7.53
C PRO A 11 12.65 -10.77 7.86
N TYR A 12 13.27 -11.53 8.79
CA TYR A 12 14.65 -11.28 9.24
C TYR A 12 15.66 -11.17 8.09
N ALA A 13 15.46 -11.95 7.03
CA ALA A 13 16.31 -11.94 5.84
C ALA A 13 16.41 -10.59 5.11
N ILE A 14 15.42 -9.69 5.28
CA ILE A 14 15.39 -8.38 4.60
C ILE A 14 15.54 -7.20 5.56
N GLN A 15 15.57 -7.43 6.88
CA GLN A 15 15.70 -6.37 7.88
C GLN A 15 17.05 -5.64 7.82
N GLY A 16 18.08 -6.25 7.24
CA GLY A 16 19.42 -5.66 7.10
C GLY A 16 19.67 -4.94 5.77
N ALA A 17 18.64 -4.72 4.95
CA ALA A 17 18.83 -4.01 3.68
C ALA A 17 19.16 -2.52 3.92
N ASP A 18 20.10 -1.98 3.15
CA ASP A 18 20.66 -0.62 3.36
C ASP A 18 19.60 0.49 3.47
N LEU A 19 18.56 0.43 2.63
CA LEU A 19 17.49 1.43 2.61
C LEU A 19 16.21 0.99 3.33
N ILE A 20 16.26 -0.03 4.19
CA ILE A 20 15.05 -0.64 4.75
C ILE A 20 14.18 0.35 5.52
N ASP A 21 14.79 1.23 6.32
CA ASP A 21 14.06 2.24 7.11
C ASP A 21 13.37 3.24 6.19
N VAL A 22 14.05 3.65 5.12
CA VAL A 22 13.49 4.55 4.10
C VAL A 22 12.34 3.89 3.35
N MET A 23 12.47 2.60 3.03
CA MET A 23 11.41 1.81 2.39
C MET A 23 10.18 1.67 3.30
N VAL A 24 10.38 1.36 4.58
CA VAL A 24 9.29 1.26 5.58
C VAL A 24 8.61 2.60 5.77
N ALA A 25 9.37 3.69 5.91
CA ALA A 25 8.82 5.04 6.01
C ALA A 25 8.01 5.42 4.76
N GLY A 26 8.55 5.12 3.57
CA GLY A 26 7.89 5.34 2.29
C GLY A 26 6.61 4.52 2.11
N ALA A 27 6.60 3.26 2.55
CA ALA A 27 5.42 2.40 2.54
C ALA A 27 4.32 2.96 3.44
N ASN A 28 4.65 3.35 4.67
CA ASN A 28 3.70 3.98 5.60
C ASN A 28 3.13 5.28 5.03
N ALA A 29 3.97 6.16 4.46
CA ALA A 29 3.52 7.44 3.90
C ALA A 29 2.63 7.26 2.65
N LYS A 30 2.92 6.28 1.80
CA LYS A 30 2.07 5.97 0.64
C LYS A 30 0.74 5.38 1.09
N ALA A 31 0.76 4.47 2.06
CA ALA A 31 -0.44 3.87 2.64
C ALA A 31 -1.34 4.91 3.29
N SER A 32 -0.79 5.83 4.09
CA SER A 32 -1.58 6.88 4.74
C SER A 32 -2.26 7.83 3.74
N ARG A 33 -1.67 8.03 2.55
CA ARG A 33 -2.27 8.85 1.49
C ARG A 33 -3.45 8.16 0.82
N VAL A 34 -3.35 6.85 0.55
CA VAL A 34 -4.39 6.11 -0.19
C VAL A 34 -5.47 5.52 0.72
N ALA A 35 -5.13 5.28 1.98
CA ALA A 35 -5.96 4.62 2.97
C ALA A 35 -5.79 5.29 4.36
N PRO A 36 -6.24 6.55 4.51
CA PRO A 36 -6.05 7.32 5.75
C PRO A 36 -6.74 6.69 6.97
N CYS A 37 -7.78 5.87 6.75
CA CYS A 37 -8.49 5.16 7.81
C CYS A 37 -7.57 4.26 8.65
N LEU A 38 -6.48 3.72 8.06
CA LEU A 38 -5.56 2.81 8.75
C LEU A 38 -4.71 3.51 9.81
N THR A 39 -4.57 4.83 9.67
CA THR A 39 -3.83 5.68 10.62
C THR A 39 -4.74 6.40 11.61
N TRP A 40 -6.05 6.25 11.45
CA TRP A 40 -7.06 6.87 12.29
C TRP A 40 -7.12 6.22 13.68
N ASP A 41 -7.36 7.04 14.71
CA ASP A 41 -7.43 6.64 16.11
C ASP A 41 -8.88 6.47 16.62
N GLY A 42 -9.88 6.78 15.78
CA GLY A 42 -11.30 6.69 16.16
C GLY A 42 -11.83 7.93 16.86
N SER A 43 -11.11 9.06 16.82
CA SER A 43 -11.55 10.32 17.46
C SER A 43 -12.78 10.97 16.81
N ASP A 44 -13.20 10.53 15.63
CA ASP A 44 -14.39 11.01 14.90
C ASP A 44 -15.49 9.97 15.07
N VAL A 45 -16.61 10.41 15.62
CA VAL A 45 -17.81 9.61 15.88
C VAL A 45 -18.39 9.03 14.58
N LEU A 46 -18.14 9.69 13.44
CA LEU A 46 -18.60 9.27 12.12
C LEU A 46 -17.64 8.28 11.43
N GLN A 47 -16.46 8.01 12.02
CA GLN A 47 -15.48 7.11 11.45
C GLN A 47 -14.80 6.24 12.53
N PRO A 48 -15.20 4.97 12.69
CA PRO A 48 -14.59 4.08 13.66
C PRO A 48 -13.10 3.84 13.35
N ALA A 49 -12.32 3.59 14.40
CA ALA A 49 -10.95 3.12 14.24
C ALA A 49 -10.94 1.77 13.47
N PRO A 50 -9.89 1.52 12.67
CA PRO A 50 -9.76 0.26 11.95
C PRO A 50 -9.59 -0.90 12.94
N THR A 51 -10.23 -2.04 12.64
CA THR A 51 -10.13 -3.25 13.47
C THR A 51 -8.72 -3.84 13.42
N ALA A 52 -8.42 -4.72 14.37
CA ALA A 52 -7.13 -5.42 14.39
C ALA A 52 -6.91 -6.23 13.09
N ASP A 53 -7.95 -6.89 12.58
CA ASP A 53 -7.88 -7.68 11.35
C ASP A 53 -7.62 -6.81 10.12
N GLN A 54 -8.26 -5.64 10.03
CA GLN A 54 -8.03 -4.67 8.96
C GLN A 54 -6.59 -4.14 8.96
N ARG A 55 -6.03 -3.89 10.16
CA ARG A 55 -4.63 -3.50 10.30
C ARG A 55 -3.69 -4.64 9.92
N ALA A 56 -4.02 -5.88 10.28
CA ALA A 56 -3.22 -7.06 9.94
C ALA A 56 -3.20 -7.35 8.43
N GLU A 57 -4.35 -7.19 7.76
CA GLU A 57 -4.44 -7.30 6.30
C GLU A 57 -3.59 -6.23 5.60
N ALA A 58 -3.74 -4.96 6.01
CA ALA A 58 -2.94 -3.87 5.46
C ALA A 58 -1.43 -4.06 5.68
N LYS A 59 -1.06 -4.59 6.85
CA LYS A 59 0.34 -4.92 7.19
C LYS A 59 0.91 -5.93 6.22
N LEU A 60 0.17 -6.99 5.87
CA LEU A 60 0.64 -8.02 4.95
C LEU A 60 0.85 -7.47 3.52
N VAL A 61 -0.02 -6.59 3.06
CA VAL A 61 0.13 -5.89 1.76
C VAL A 61 1.41 -5.06 1.74
N LEU A 62 1.68 -4.27 2.79
CA LEU A 62 2.87 -3.42 2.86
C LEU A 62 4.17 -4.22 3.01
N ILE A 63 4.17 -5.33 3.75
CA ILE A 63 5.32 -6.24 3.83
C ILE A 63 5.64 -6.82 2.45
N GLY A 64 4.63 -7.23 1.69
CA GLY A 64 4.80 -7.72 0.31
C GLY A 64 5.44 -6.68 -0.61
N ALA A 65 4.97 -5.42 -0.53
CA ALA A 65 5.53 -4.32 -1.30
C ALA A 65 7.01 -4.04 -0.93
N VAL A 66 7.33 -3.95 0.36
CA VAL A 66 8.70 -3.70 0.84
C VAL A 66 9.63 -4.85 0.45
N LYS A 67 9.20 -6.10 0.63
CA LYS A 67 9.97 -7.27 0.19
C LYS A 67 10.31 -7.20 -1.30
N ARG A 68 9.31 -6.90 -2.15
CA ARG A 68 9.53 -6.70 -3.58
C ARG A 68 10.53 -5.59 -3.86
N TRP A 69 10.45 -4.46 -3.16
CA TRP A 69 11.38 -3.35 -3.36
C TRP A 69 12.83 -3.72 -3.01
N VAL A 70 13.02 -4.48 -1.93
CA VAL A 70 14.33 -5.03 -1.55
C VAL A 70 14.87 -5.98 -2.63
N GLU A 71 14.04 -6.91 -3.10
CA GLU A 71 14.41 -7.87 -4.17
C GLU A 71 14.66 -7.17 -5.51
N SER A 72 13.97 -6.07 -5.80
CA SER A 72 14.19 -5.29 -7.03
C SER A 72 15.51 -4.52 -7.01
N GLY A 73 16.05 -4.22 -5.83
CA GLY A 73 17.35 -3.55 -5.65
C GLY A 73 18.55 -4.46 -5.91
N SER A 74 18.36 -5.79 -6.00
CA SER A 74 19.44 -6.76 -6.21
C SER A 74 19.63 -7.20 -7.68
N GLY A 75 18.85 -6.65 -8.61
CA GLY A 75 18.87 -7.05 -10.02
C GLY A 75 20.23 -6.86 -10.71
N ALA A 76 20.65 -7.85 -11.51
CA ALA A 76 21.91 -7.86 -12.25
C ALA A 76 21.67 -7.94 -13.77
N VAL A 77 22.56 -7.36 -14.57
CA VAL A 77 22.53 -7.57 -16.03
C VAL A 77 23.02 -8.99 -16.31
N GLN A 78 22.17 -9.83 -16.91
CA GLN A 78 22.49 -11.21 -17.23
C GLN A 78 22.66 -11.34 -18.75
N SER A 79 23.87 -11.69 -19.20
CA SER A 79 24.11 -12.08 -20.60
C SER A 79 23.85 -13.57 -20.75
N GLN A 80 22.85 -13.95 -21.54
CA GLN A 80 22.65 -15.34 -21.95
C GLN A 80 23.14 -15.53 -23.38
N THR A 81 24.07 -16.46 -23.58
CA THR A 81 24.57 -16.85 -24.90
C THR A 81 24.17 -18.29 -25.18
N ALA A 82 23.40 -18.49 -26.24
CA ALA A 82 22.99 -19.80 -26.74
C ALA A 82 23.50 -19.97 -28.18
N GLY A 83 24.70 -20.56 -28.31
CA GLY A 83 25.36 -20.72 -29.61
C GLY A 83 25.68 -19.36 -30.26
N PRO A 84 25.32 -19.12 -31.54
CA PRO A 84 25.58 -17.83 -32.21
C PRO A 84 24.66 -16.69 -31.74
N PHE A 85 23.64 -16.99 -30.93
CA PHE A 85 22.71 -15.99 -30.42
C PHE A 85 23.12 -15.56 -29.01
N GLY A 86 23.47 -14.28 -28.85
CA GLY A 86 23.65 -13.64 -27.55
C GLY A 86 22.48 -12.68 -27.27
N MET A 87 21.89 -12.77 -26.09
CA MET A 87 20.95 -11.76 -25.59
C MET A 87 21.43 -11.23 -24.24
N THR A 88 21.40 -9.90 -24.10
CA THR A 88 21.59 -9.26 -22.79
C THR A 88 20.21 -9.04 -22.18
N ILE A 89 19.89 -9.81 -21.14
CA ILE A 89 18.69 -9.61 -20.34
C ILE A 89 19.05 -8.64 -19.22
N ASP A 90 18.59 -7.41 -19.37
CA ASP A 90 18.63 -6.44 -18.30
C ASP A 90 17.49 -6.74 -17.31
N THR A 91 17.82 -7.43 -16.21
CA THR A 91 16.85 -7.68 -15.13
C THR A 91 16.73 -6.51 -14.15
N ARG A 92 17.47 -5.41 -14.39
CA ARG A 92 17.28 -4.19 -13.61
C ARG A 92 15.86 -3.69 -13.88
N PRO A 93 15.15 -3.21 -12.85
CA PRO A 93 13.77 -2.81 -13.01
C PRO A 93 13.65 -1.63 -13.98
N LYS A 94 13.14 -1.88 -15.19
CA LYS A 94 12.59 -0.82 -16.04
C LYS A 94 11.25 -0.38 -15.42
N SER A 95 11.30 0.71 -14.65
CA SER A 95 10.18 1.65 -14.42
C SER A 95 9.15 1.36 -13.30
N GLY A 96 9.36 0.38 -12.41
CA GLY A 96 8.44 0.13 -11.27
C GLY A 96 8.71 0.95 -10.00
N GLY A 97 9.99 1.22 -9.70
CA GLY A 97 10.44 2.00 -8.54
C GLY A 97 9.91 1.54 -7.16
N TYR A 98 10.08 2.42 -6.16
CA TYR A 98 9.49 2.26 -4.81
C TYR A 98 8.01 2.66 -4.80
N ASN A 99 7.22 2.13 -5.72
CA ASN A 99 5.78 2.39 -5.81
C ASN A 99 4.95 1.17 -5.43
N LEU A 100 3.78 1.46 -4.87
CA LEU A 100 2.73 0.46 -4.68
C LEU A 100 2.14 0.11 -6.04
N TRP A 101 1.83 -1.15 -6.24
CA TRP A 101 1.09 -1.59 -7.40
C TRP A 101 -0.38 -1.16 -7.32
N PRO A 102 -1.06 -1.00 -8.47
CA PRO A 102 -2.49 -0.67 -8.47
C PRO A 102 -3.35 -1.64 -7.65
N SER A 103 -3.02 -2.94 -7.67
CA SER A 103 -3.71 -3.97 -6.87
C SER A 103 -3.54 -3.74 -5.36
N GLU A 104 -2.34 -3.40 -4.91
CA GLU A 104 -2.05 -3.09 -3.50
C GLU A 104 -2.81 -1.84 -3.05
N ILE A 105 -2.84 -0.81 -3.90
CA ILE A 105 -3.61 0.41 -3.64
C ILE A 105 -5.11 0.10 -3.53
N GLN A 106 -5.64 -0.71 -4.44
CA GLN A 106 -7.05 -1.11 -4.42
C GLN A 106 -7.39 -1.92 -3.17
N GLN A 107 -6.52 -2.83 -2.73
CA GLN A 107 -6.70 -3.60 -1.49
C GLN A 107 -6.73 -2.67 -0.27
N LEU A 108 -5.74 -1.76 -0.14
CA LEU A 108 -5.69 -0.79 0.97
C LEU A 108 -6.94 0.12 0.99
N GLN A 109 -7.41 0.55 -0.17
CA GLN A 109 -8.64 1.34 -0.27
C GLN A 109 -9.89 0.51 0.07
N ALA A 110 -9.94 -0.76 -0.32
CA ALA A 110 -11.06 -1.65 -0.02
C ALA A 110 -11.21 -1.89 1.49
N ILE A 111 -10.10 -2.05 2.22
CA ILE A 111 -10.08 -2.15 3.69
C ILE A 111 -10.73 -0.90 4.32
N CYS A 112 -10.42 0.29 3.80
CA CYS A 112 -11.06 1.52 4.31
C CYS A 112 -12.54 1.65 3.94
N LYS A 113 -12.97 1.10 2.81
CA LYS A 113 -14.39 1.10 2.42
C LYS A 113 -15.20 0.13 3.28
N SER A 114 -14.65 -1.04 3.61
CA SER A 114 -15.32 -2.03 4.47
C SER A 114 -15.39 -1.58 5.94
N ALA A 115 -14.44 -0.77 6.40
CA ALA A 115 -14.45 -0.16 7.74
C ALA A 115 -15.61 0.83 7.95
N SER A 116 -16.07 1.49 6.88
CA SER A 116 -17.21 2.39 6.94
C SER A 116 -18.49 1.56 6.76
N ALA A 117 -19.01 1.02 7.87
CA ALA A 117 -20.29 0.30 7.92
C ALA A 117 -21.53 1.19 7.59
N THR A 118 -21.33 2.40 7.06
CA THR A 118 -22.39 3.24 6.51
C THR A 118 -22.42 3.04 5.00
N PRO A 119 -23.54 2.60 4.39
CA PRO A 119 -23.67 2.50 2.95
C PRO A 119 -23.62 3.90 2.34
N ARG A 120 -22.43 4.41 2.01
CA ARG A 120 -22.20 5.66 1.27
C ARG A 120 -22.49 5.44 -0.23
N GLY A 121 -23.71 5.01 -0.55
CA GLY A 121 -24.12 4.66 -1.91
C GLY A 121 -25.33 5.44 -2.44
N ALA A 122 -26.07 6.16 -1.61
CA ALA A 122 -27.22 6.93 -2.05
C ALA A 122 -27.38 8.20 -1.21
N PHE A 123 -26.84 9.31 -1.70
CA PHE A 123 -27.25 10.64 -1.25
C PHE A 123 -28.12 11.22 -2.35
N SER A 124 -29.44 11.31 -2.13
CA SER A 124 -30.30 12.16 -2.93
C SER A 124 -30.30 13.55 -2.31
N ILE A 125 -29.72 14.52 -3.02
CA ILE A 125 -29.86 15.94 -2.66
C ILE A 125 -31.18 16.39 -3.26
N ASP A 126 -32.21 16.55 -2.43
CA ASP A 126 -33.45 17.19 -2.83
C ASP A 126 -33.20 18.69 -3.00
N THR A 127 -33.33 19.18 -4.23
CA THR A 127 -33.13 20.59 -4.59
C THR A 127 -34.45 21.30 -4.85
N THR A 128 -35.59 20.67 -4.53
CA THR A 128 -36.88 21.30 -4.75
C THR A 128 -37.09 22.44 -3.74
N PRO A 129 -37.31 23.69 -4.21
CA PRO A 129 -37.62 24.80 -3.32
C PRO A 129 -39.01 24.58 -2.72
N ILE A 130 -39.12 24.69 -1.40
CA ILE A 130 -40.41 24.66 -0.72
C ILE A 130 -41.16 25.96 -1.06
N VAL A 131 -42.22 25.86 -1.85
CA VAL A 131 -43.14 26.98 -2.09
C VAL A 131 -44.26 26.84 -1.05
N LEU A 132 -44.24 27.70 -0.03
CA LEU A 132 -45.31 27.79 0.96
C LEU A 132 -46.48 28.62 0.38
N PRO A 133 -47.74 28.18 0.55
CA PRO A 133 -48.93 28.96 0.19
C PRO A 133 -49.22 30.11 1.16
#